data_AF-A0A7R9EAZ8-F1
#
_entry.id   AF-A0A7R9EAZ8-F1
#
_cell.length_a   1.000
_cell.length_b   1.000
_cell.length_c   1.000
_cell.angle_alpha   90.00
_cell.angle_beta   90.00
_cell.angle_gamma   90.00
#
_symmetry.space_group_name_H-M   'P 1'
#
loop_
_entity.id
_entity.type
_entity.pdbx_description
1 polymer ?
#
loop_
_entity_poly.entity_id
_entity_poly.type
_entity_poly.pdbx_seq_one_letter_code
_entity_poly.pdbx_strand_id
1 'polypeptide(L)'
;MNGATHEQAPEDEEKTNALYEDMFHYLGEFGRYQKRLYFLLCLPAISCALHKLGGVFLQAKPAYRCRLPNEDSAVEYSLPPGILNMTYPWDDKTGTWSSCLILNTNFTPEYYASGVPATASVPCTSWVYDTSLYASSTLMEFNLVCEDSWIPATTDAMFMFGDLIGSVTFGYFSDR
;
A
#
# COMPACT_ATOMS: atom_id res chain seq x y z
N MET A 1 -12.08 36.52 38.51
CA MET A 1 -12.57 35.13 38.63
C MET A 1 -14.06 35.23 38.93
N ASN A 2 -15.03 34.81 38.13
CA ASN A 2 -15.15 34.06 36.86
C ASN A 2 -16.41 34.67 36.19
N GLY A 3 -16.63 34.75 34.90
CA GLY A 3 -16.36 33.82 33.80
C GLY A 3 -17.58 33.96 32.88
N ALA A 4 -17.35 34.37 31.63
CA ALA A 4 -18.38 34.65 30.64
C ALA A 4 -19.11 33.38 30.21
N THR A 5 -20.41 33.49 29.92
CA THR A 5 -21.07 32.62 28.93
C THR A 5 -22.13 33.43 28.20
N HIS A 6 -21.78 33.83 26.98
CA HIS A 6 -22.65 34.46 25.99
C HIS A 6 -23.69 33.42 25.52
N GLU A 7 -24.97 33.77 25.63
CA GLU A 7 -26.09 33.07 24.99
C GLU A 7 -26.33 33.73 23.62
N GLN A 8 -25.43 33.47 22.66
CA GLN A 8 -25.42 34.06 21.32
C GLN A 8 -25.46 32.97 20.22
N ALA A 9 -26.03 31.80 20.50
CA ALA A 9 -25.99 30.68 19.56
C ALA A 9 -27.06 30.69 18.44
N PRO A 10 -28.33 31.11 18.66
CA PRO A 10 -29.38 30.92 17.65
C PRO A 10 -29.42 32.02 16.57
N GLU A 11 -29.10 33.27 16.89
CA GLU A 11 -29.15 34.37 15.92
C GLU A 11 -28.00 34.32 14.89
N ASP A 12 -26.86 33.74 15.27
CA ASP A 12 -25.66 33.70 14.43
C ASP A 12 -25.76 32.56 13.39
N GLU A 13 -26.46 31.47 13.74
CA GLU A 13 -26.79 30.36 12.84
C GLU A 13 -27.87 30.76 11.82
N GLU A 14 -28.90 31.50 12.24
CA GLU A 14 -29.94 32.03 11.34
C GLU A 14 -29.39 33.05 10.33
N LYS A 15 -28.51 33.95 10.77
CA LYS A 15 -27.81 34.90 9.88
C LYS A 15 -26.88 34.20 8.91
N THR A 16 -26.20 33.13 9.34
CA THR A 16 -25.34 32.32 8.46
C THR A 16 -26.16 31.63 7.38
N ASN A 17 -27.29 31.01 7.74
CA ASN A 17 -28.17 30.34 6.78
C ASN A 17 -28.82 31.33 5.80
N ALA A 18 -29.23 32.52 6.29
CA ALA A 18 -29.75 33.59 5.45
C ALA A 18 -28.69 34.11 4.46
N LEU A 19 -27.43 34.23 4.89
CA LEU A 19 -26.31 34.64 4.02
C LEU A 19 -26.00 33.58 2.95
N TYR A 20 -26.10 32.30 3.31
CA TYR A 20 -25.93 31.19 2.37
C TYR A 20 -27.05 31.15 1.33
N GLU A 21 -28.30 31.29 1.74
CA GLU A 21 -29.47 31.35 0.85
C GLU A 21 -29.39 32.54 -0.12
N ASP A 22 -29.01 33.73 0.36
CA ASP A 22 -28.80 34.92 -0.48
C ASP A 22 -27.67 34.71 -1.49
N MET A 23 -26.57 34.06 -1.07
CA MET A 23 -25.47 33.70 -1.96
C MET A 23 -25.92 32.74 -3.06
N PHE A 24 -26.75 31.73 -2.73
CA PHE A 24 -27.33 30.82 -3.73
C PHE A 24 -28.30 31.54 -4.69
N HIS A 25 -29.05 32.53 -4.19
CA HIS A 25 -29.94 33.35 -5.01
C HIS A 25 -29.15 34.24 -6.00
N TYR A 26 -27.99 34.77 -5.60
CA TYR A 26 -27.08 35.52 -6.47
C TYR A 26 -26.33 34.64 -7.49
N LEU A 27 -26.05 33.38 -7.17
CA LEU A 27 -25.37 32.43 -8.05
C LEU A 27 -26.27 31.88 -9.17
N GLY A 28 -27.60 32.02 -9.04
CA GLY A 28 -28.59 31.52 -9.99
C GLY A 28 -28.76 29.99 -9.98
N GLU A 29 -29.89 29.49 -10.46
CA GLU A 29 -30.15 28.04 -10.51
C GLU A 29 -29.10 27.29 -11.35
N PHE A 30 -28.76 26.07 -10.90
CA PHE A 30 -27.78 25.19 -11.56
C PHE A 30 -28.17 24.89 -13.03
N GLY A 31 -27.63 25.67 -13.95
CA GLY A 31 -27.97 25.63 -15.37
C GLY A 31 -27.41 24.40 -16.08
N ARG A 32 -27.90 24.11 -17.29
CA ARG A 32 -27.40 22.99 -18.12
C ARG A 32 -25.90 23.07 -18.40
N TYR A 33 -25.35 24.27 -18.52
CA TYR A 33 -23.92 24.50 -18.74
C TYR A 33 -23.09 24.20 -17.47
N GLN A 34 -23.50 24.72 -16.31
CA GLN A 34 -22.84 24.45 -15.02
C GLN A 34 -22.84 22.96 -14.69
N LYS A 35 -23.95 22.24 -14.93
CA LYS A 35 -24.02 20.78 -14.78
C LYS A 35 -23.03 20.04 -15.67
N ARG A 36 -22.90 20.45 -16.95
CA ARG A 36 -21.93 19.85 -17.89
C ARG A 36 -20.50 20.12 -17.47
N LEU A 37 -20.18 21.35 -17.08
CA LEU A 37 -18.85 21.74 -16.62
C LEU A 37 -18.45 20.98 -15.36
N TYR A 38 -19.35 20.90 -14.38
CA TYR A 38 -19.15 20.13 -13.16
C TYR A 38 -18.91 18.64 -13.46
N PHE A 39 -19.74 18.03 -14.31
CA PHE A 39 -19.56 16.63 -14.72
C PHE A 39 -18.19 16.39 -15.38
N LEU A 40 -17.78 17.27 -16.29
CA LEU A 40 -16.47 17.18 -16.95
C LEU A 40 -15.30 17.33 -15.95
N LEU A 41 -15.46 18.15 -14.90
CA LEU A 41 -14.47 18.30 -13.84
C LEU A 41 -14.38 17.05 -12.94
N CYS A 42 -15.52 16.37 -12.70
CA CYS A 42 -15.56 15.16 -11.90
C CYS A 42 -14.94 13.94 -12.61
N LEU A 43 -14.97 13.87 -13.94
CA LEU A 43 -14.44 12.72 -14.68
C LEU A 43 -12.94 12.44 -14.38
N PRO A 44 -12.02 13.41 -14.45
CA PRO A 44 -10.64 13.23 -14.02
C PRO A 44 -10.51 12.82 -12.55
N ALA A 45 -11.28 13.46 -11.65
CA ALA A 45 -11.21 13.17 -10.23
C ALA A 45 -11.58 11.72 -9.91
N ILE A 46 -12.65 11.20 -10.53
CA ILE A 46 -13.06 9.80 -10.40
C ILE A 46 -11.99 8.87 -10.96
N SER A 47 -11.41 9.19 -12.13
CA SER A 47 -10.34 8.39 -12.72
C SER A 47 -9.12 8.30 -11.81
N CYS A 48 -8.68 9.43 -11.23
CA CYS A 48 -7.55 9.45 -10.30
C CYS A 48 -7.85 8.63 -9.03
N ALA A 49 -9.06 8.75 -8.48
CA ALA A 49 -9.48 7.97 -7.32
C ALA A 49 -9.45 6.47 -7.60
N LEU A 50 -9.98 6.02 -8.75
CA LEU A 50 -9.94 4.63 -9.16
C LEU A 50 -8.51 4.11 -9.34
N HIS A 51 -7.62 4.91 -9.93
CA HIS A 51 -6.21 4.53 -10.09
C HIS A 51 -5.51 4.32 -8.73
N LYS A 52 -5.73 5.23 -7.78
CA LYS A 52 -5.21 5.11 -6.41
C LYS A 52 -5.75 3.89 -5.67
N LEU A 53 -7.05 3.62 -5.80
CA LEU A 53 -7.68 2.44 -5.23
C LEU A 53 -7.17 1.14 -5.88
N GLY A 54 -6.87 1.14 -7.18
CA GLY A 54 -6.25 0.00 -7.83
C GLY A 54 -4.86 -0.31 -7.27
N GLY A 55 -4.07 0.74 -6.98
CA GLY A 55 -2.72 0.63 -6.42
C GLY A 55 -2.65 -0.21 -5.14
N VAL A 56 -3.60 -0.05 -4.21
CA VAL A 56 -3.57 -0.78 -2.93
C VAL A 56 -3.69 -2.31 -3.09
N PHE A 57 -4.41 -2.77 -4.12
CA PHE A 57 -4.53 -4.19 -4.42
C PHE A 57 -3.32 -4.71 -5.19
N LEU A 58 -2.80 -3.92 -6.12
CA LEU A 58 -1.62 -4.27 -6.92
C LEU A 58 -0.34 -4.30 -6.09
N GLN A 59 -0.21 -3.42 -5.10
CA GLN A 59 0.93 -3.36 -4.17
C GLN A 59 0.68 -4.14 -2.87
N ALA A 60 -0.31 -5.03 -2.84
CA ALA A 60 -0.53 -5.89 -1.69
C ALA A 60 0.69 -6.79 -1.44
N LYS A 61 1.17 -6.78 -0.20
CA LYS A 61 2.32 -7.58 0.26
C LYS A 61 1.81 -8.82 1.00
N PRO A 62 1.71 -9.99 0.33
CA PRO A 62 1.34 -11.23 1.02
C PRO A 62 2.49 -11.73 1.90
N ALA A 63 2.20 -12.72 2.73
CA ALA A 63 3.25 -13.48 3.41
C ALA A 63 4.09 -14.24 2.38
N TYR A 64 5.40 -14.30 2.60
CA TYR A 64 6.33 -14.99 1.71
C TYR A 64 7.44 -15.66 2.50
N ARG A 65 8.09 -16.61 1.85
CA ARG A 65 9.26 -17.33 2.34
C ARG A 65 10.21 -17.56 1.18
N CYS A 66 11.46 -17.86 1.48
CA CYS A 66 12.40 -18.27 0.43
C CYS A 66 12.02 -19.64 -0.11
N ARG A 67 12.22 -19.83 -1.40
CA ARG A 67 12.07 -21.13 -2.05
C ARG A 67 13.29 -22.00 -1.75
N LEU A 68 13.07 -23.25 -1.35
CA LEU A 68 14.16 -24.20 -1.15
C LEU A 68 14.60 -24.78 -2.51
N PRO A 69 15.87 -25.16 -2.66
CA PRO A 69 16.38 -25.73 -3.93
C PRO A 69 15.79 -27.11 -4.25
N ASN A 70 15.28 -27.84 -3.26
CA ASN A 70 14.69 -29.17 -3.43
C ASN A 70 13.15 -29.14 -3.62
N GLU A 71 12.57 -27.97 -3.88
CA GLU A 71 11.12 -27.76 -4.03
C GLU A 71 10.71 -27.63 -5.51
N ASP A 72 9.68 -28.39 -5.90
CA ASP A 72 9.06 -28.36 -7.24
C ASP A 72 8.33 -27.04 -7.53
N SER A 73 8.11 -26.72 -8.82
CA SER A 73 7.54 -25.43 -9.26
C SER A 73 6.21 -25.07 -8.59
N ALA A 74 5.37 -26.07 -8.30
CA ALA A 74 4.02 -25.92 -7.75
C ALA A 74 3.95 -26.21 -6.24
N VAL A 75 4.84 -25.60 -5.47
CA VAL A 75 4.92 -25.84 -4.03
C VAL A 75 4.06 -24.86 -3.23
N GLU A 76 3.40 -25.40 -2.21
CA GLU A 76 2.56 -24.64 -1.28
C GLU A 76 3.41 -23.74 -0.36
N TYR A 77 2.85 -22.62 0.07
CA TYR A 77 3.49 -21.73 1.03
C TYR A 77 3.75 -22.41 2.39
N SER A 78 2.84 -23.25 2.87
CA SER A 78 2.92 -23.85 4.20
C SER A 78 4.03 -24.90 4.29
N LEU A 79 4.89 -24.81 5.32
CA LEU A 79 5.98 -25.77 5.59
C LEU A 79 5.76 -26.50 6.90
N PRO A 80 6.14 -27.79 6.98
CA PRO A 80 6.22 -28.51 8.25
C PRO A 80 7.21 -27.83 9.20
N PRO A 81 6.88 -27.69 10.51
CA PRO A 81 7.70 -26.95 11.46
C PRO A 81 9.10 -27.56 11.67
N GLY A 82 9.24 -28.88 11.49
CA GLY A 82 10.54 -29.56 11.58
C GLY A 82 11.53 -29.17 10.47
N ILE A 83 11.01 -28.89 9.26
CA ILE A 83 11.83 -28.43 8.12
C ILE A 83 12.16 -26.95 8.32
N LEU A 84 11.16 -26.18 8.75
CA LEU A 84 11.25 -24.73 8.87
C LEU A 84 12.37 -24.28 9.84
N ASN A 85 12.52 -24.97 10.98
CA ASN A 85 13.59 -24.74 11.96
C ASN A 85 15.00 -25.05 11.41
N MET A 86 15.10 -25.98 10.45
CA MET A 86 16.38 -26.37 9.86
C MET A 86 16.77 -25.53 8.65
N THR A 87 15.86 -24.71 8.12
CA THR A 87 16.07 -24.02 6.84
C THR A 87 16.17 -22.52 6.99
N TYR A 88 15.42 -21.93 7.90
CA TYR A 88 15.41 -20.48 8.11
C TYR A 88 16.06 -20.15 9.46
N PRO A 89 16.90 -19.10 9.54
CA PRO A 89 17.35 -18.61 10.82
C PRO A 89 16.19 -17.93 11.57
N TRP A 90 16.21 -18.06 12.88
CA TRP A 90 15.28 -17.37 13.77
C TRP A 90 15.72 -15.91 13.96
N ASP A 91 14.79 -14.97 13.81
CA ASP A 91 15.04 -13.56 14.05
C ASP A 91 14.45 -13.12 15.39
N ASP A 92 15.32 -12.90 16.38
CA ASP A 92 14.96 -12.47 17.73
C ASP A 92 14.26 -11.11 17.78
N LYS A 93 14.46 -10.26 16.76
CA LYS A 93 13.88 -8.91 16.76
C LYS A 93 12.41 -8.93 16.38
N THR A 94 12.04 -9.78 15.42
CA THR A 94 10.66 -9.92 14.93
C THR A 94 9.91 -11.03 15.65
N GLY A 95 10.62 -11.93 16.35
CA GLY A 95 10.03 -13.11 16.99
C GLY A 95 9.48 -14.09 15.96
N THR A 96 10.02 -14.07 14.74
CA THR A 96 9.57 -14.88 13.61
C THR A 96 10.76 -15.44 12.85
N TRP A 97 10.50 -16.44 12.00
CA TRP A 97 11.50 -16.96 11.07
C TRP A 97 11.78 -15.94 9.97
N SER A 98 13.05 -15.78 9.61
CA SER A 98 13.39 -14.80 8.58
C SER A 98 12.92 -15.26 7.19
N SER A 99 12.09 -14.45 6.53
CA SER A 99 11.61 -14.73 5.17
C SER A 99 12.59 -14.36 4.05
N CYS A 100 13.73 -13.75 4.38
CA CYS A 100 14.71 -13.21 3.43
C CYS A 100 16.06 -13.92 3.43
N LEU A 101 16.32 -14.74 4.44
CA LEU A 101 17.56 -15.45 4.63
C LEU A 101 17.26 -16.94 4.72
N ILE A 102 18.15 -17.75 4.17
CA ILE A 102 18.09 -19.21 4.25
C ILE A 102 19.45 -19.73 4.74
N LEU A 103 19.45 -20.83 5.48
CA LEU A 103 20.67 -21.46 5.97
C LEU A 103 21.46 -22.10 4.82
N ASN A 104 22.77 -21.85 4.78
CA ASN A 104 23.63 -22.30 3.69
C ASN A 104 24.01 -23.78 3.85
N THR A 105 23.18 -24.68 3.32
CA THR A 105 23.36 -26.13 3.42
C THR A 105 22.95 -26.85 2.14
N ASN A 106 23.23 -28.16 2.06
CA ASN A 106 22.85 -28.98 0.91
C ASN A 106 21.38 -29.45 0.91
N PHE A 107 20.58 -29.08 1.93
CA PHE A 107 19.15 -29.43 2.07
C PHE A 107 18.81 -30.91 1.77
N THR A 108 19.72 -31.82 2.12
CA THR A 108 19.53 -33.25 1.87
C THR A 108 18.74 -33.90 3.01
N PRO A 109 18.11 -35.07 2.78
CA PRO A 109 17.41 -35.81 3.85
C PRO A 109 18.30 -36.09 5.07
N GLU A 110 19.61 -36.29 4.87
CA GLU A 110 20.57 -36.51 5.95
C GLU A 110 20.76 -35.26 6.82
N TYR A 111 20.70 -34.07 6.24
CA TYR A 111 20.77 -32.82 6.98
C TYR A 111 19.55 -32.66 7.90
N TYR A 112 18.34 -32.92 7.38
CA TYR A 112 17.13 -32.88 8.20
C TYR A 112 17.17 -33.93 9.33
N ALA A 113 17.77 -35.10 9.09
CA ALA A 113 17.97 -36.13 10.10
C ALA A 113 19.01 -35.76 11.18
N SER A 114 19.93 -34.83 10.90
CA SER A 114 21.01 -34.44 11.82
C SER A 114 20.52 -33.72 13.08
N GLY A 115 19.35 -33.08 13.04
CA GLY A 115 18.81 -32.38 14.21
C GLY A 115 19.50 -31.06 14.54
N VAL A 116 20.51 -30.63 13.77
CA VAL A 116 21.32 -29.45 14.07
C VAL A 116 21.25 -28.44 12.92
N PRO A 117 20.74 -27.22 13.16
CA PRO A 117 20.68 -26.18 12.13
C PRO A 117 22.08 -25.63 11.83
N ALA A 118 22.33 -25.29 10.57
CA ALA A 118 23.58 -24.65 10.18
C ALA A 118 23.71 -23.21 10.72
N THR A 119 24.95 -22.77 10.92
CA THR A 119 25.26 -21.46 11.50
C THR A 119 25.33 -20.34 10.45
N ALA A 120 25.70 -20.67 9.21
CA ALA A 120 25.83 -19.69 8.14
C ALA A 120 24.50 -19.51 7.41
N SER A 121 24.15 -18.25 7.10
CA SER A 121 22.98 -17.90 6.30
C SER A 121 23.38 -17.14 5.04
N VAL A 122 22.55 -17.25 4.01
CA VAL A 122 22.71 -16.59 2.70
C VAL A 122 21.39 -15.93 2.29
N PRO A 123 21.44 -14.84 1.51
CA PRO A 123 20.25 -14.22 0.96
C PRO A 123 19.58 -15.14 -0.06
N CYS A 124 18.25 -15.03 -0.13
CA CYS A 124 17.45 -15.85 -1.02
C CYS A 124 17.35 -15.25 -2.42
N THR A 125 17.33 -16.11 -3.44
CA THR A 125 17.22 -15.72 -4.85
C THR A 125 15.83 -15.91 -5.43
N SER A 126 14.99 -16.73 -4.78
CA SER A 126 13.63 -17.03 -5.22
C SER A 126 12.71 -17.20 -4.02
N TRP A 127 11.43 -16.87 -4.21
CA TRP A 127 10.44 -16.79 -3.16
C TRP A 127 9.18 -17.59 -3.50
N VAL A 128 8.50 -18.04 -2.45
CA VAL A 128 7.17 -18.65 -2.50
C VAL A 128 6.23 -17.75 -1.70
N TYR A 129 5.15 -17.32 -2.34
CA TYR A 129 4.17 -16.40 -1.78
C TYR A 129 2.91 -17.14 -1.34
N ASP A 130 2.28 -16.69 -0.27
CA ASP A 130 0.96 -17.16 0.14
C ASP A 130 -0.12 -16.56 -0.77
N THR A 131 -0.75 -17.42 -1.58
CA THR A 131 -1.81 -17.05 -2.51
C THR A 131 -3.22 -17.20 -1.93
N SER A 132 -3.36 -17.39 -0.62
CA SER A 132 -4.67 -17.57 0.05
C SER A 132 -5.56 -16.33 -0.04
N LEU A 133 -4.97 -15.13 0.08
CA LEU A 133 -5.66 -13.84 0.05
C LEU A 133 -5.53 -13.12 -1.30
N TYR A 134 -4.36 -13.18 -1.91
CA TYR A 134 -4.04 -12.49 -3.16
C TYR A 134 -3.52 -13.50 -4.18
N ALA A 135 -4.25 -13.68 -5.28
CA ALA A 135 -3.83 -14.61 -6.33
C ALA A 135 -2.57 -14.13 -7.06
N SER A 136 -2.46 -12.82 -7.29
CA SER A 136 -1.29 -12.17 -7.88
C SER A 136 -1.25 -10.71 -7.46
N SER A 137 -0.04 -10.19 -7.25
CA SER A 137 0.22 -8.78 -7.02
C SER A 137 1.52 -8.38 -7.71
N THR A 138 1.68 -7.10 -8.02
CA THR A 138 2.89 -6.54 -8.65
C THR A 138 4.13 -6.80 -7.79
N LEU A 139 3.98 -6.83 -6.46
CA LEU A 139 5.09 -7.19 -5.57
C LEU A 139 5.56 -8.64 -5.77
N MET A 140 4.62 -9.55 -6.00
CA MET A 140 4.93 -10.97 -6.25
C MET A 140 5.57 -11.16 -7.62
N GLU A 141 5.04 -10.52 -8.64
CA GLU A 141 5.50 -10.66 -10.03
C GLU A 141 6.93 -10.14 -10.22
N PHE A 142 7.26 -9.00 -9.61
CA PHE A 142 8.59 -8.39 -9.70
C PHE A 142 9.51 -8.76 -8.54
N ASN A 143 9.08 -9.64 -7.64
CA ASN A 143 9.82 -10.04 -6.44
C ASN A 143 10.36 -8.86 -5.61
N LEU A 144 9.52 -7.85 -5.38
CA LEU A 144 9.88 -6.61 -4.66
C LEU A 144 9.87 -6.82 -3.13
N VAL A 145 10.67 -7.79 -2.67
CA VAL A 145 10.80 -8.21 -1.28
C VAL A 145 12.25 -8.13 -0.83
N CYS A 146 12.46 -8.11 0.49
CA CYS A 146 13.80 -8.10 1.07
C CYS A 146 14.65 -6.90 0.59
N GLU A 147 15.67 -7.12 -0.22
CA GLU A 147 16.55 -6.07 -0.76
C GLU A 147 15.77 -5.03 -1.59
N ASP A 148 14.74 -5.45 -2.31
CA ASP A 148 13.95 -4.59 -3.19
C ASP A 148 12.67 -4.04 -2.53
N SER A 149 12.52 -4.22 -1.22
CA SER A 149 11.32 -3.80 -0.48
C SER A 149 11.10 -2.28 -0.42
N TRP A 150 12.12 -1.48 -0.76
CA TRP A 150 12.06 -0.01 -0.79
C TRP A 150 11.51 0.55 -2.11
N ILE A 151 11.51 -0.25 -3.19
CA ILE A 151 11.08 0.18 -4.52
C ILE A 151 9.61 0.63 -4.54
N PRO A 152 8.65 -0.11 -3.96
CA PRO A 152 7.23 0.30 -3.98
C PRO A 152 7.01 1.65 -3.29
N ALA A 153 7.63 1.87 -2.12
CA ALA A 153 7.53 3.12 -1.39
C ALA A 153 8.14 4.29 -2.19
N THR A 154 9.20 4.03 -2.95
CA THR A 154 9.83 5.03 -3.81
C THR A 154 8.95 5.38 -5.01
N THR A 155 8.28 4.41 -5.61
CA THR A 155 7.29 4.66 -6.67
C THR A 155 6.16 5.56 -6.17
N ASP A 156 5.64 5.31 -4.97
CA ASP A 156 4.58 6.14 -4.38
C ASP A 156 5.06 7.58 -4.12
N ALA A 157 6.31 7.73 -3.64
CA ALA A 157 6.92 9.04 -3.43
C ALA A 157 7.11 9.81 -4.76
N MET A 158 7.60 9.14 -5.81
CA MET A 158 7.77 9.74 -7.13
C MET A 158 6.42 10.15 -7.73
N PHE A 159 5.36 9.37 -7.51
CA PHE A 159 4.01 9.73 -7.95
C PHE A 159 3.54 11.03 -7.30
N MET A 160 3.66 11.15 -5.97
CA MET A 160 3.24 12.36 -5.25
C MET A 160 4.07 13.60 -5.65
N PHE A 161 5.36 13.39 -5.94
CA PHE A 161 6.20 14.44 -6.49
C PHE A 161 5.74 14.88 -7.88
N GLY A 162 5.34 13.94 -8.74
CA GLY A 162 4.71 14.22 -10.03
C GLY A 162 3.43 15.03 -9.89
N ASP A 163 2.54 14.65 -8.95
CA ASP A 163 1.30 15.39 -8.65
C ASP A 163 1.59 16.83 -8.22
N LEU A 164 2.62 17.04 -7.39
CA LEU A 164 3.03 18.38 -6.96
C LEU A 164 3.43 19.24 -8.16
N ILE A 165 4.33 18.74 -9.01
CA ILE A 165 4.79 19.47 -10.20
C ILE A 165 3.62 19.74 -11.15
N GLY A 166 2.76 18.74 -11.36
CA GLY A 166 1.54 18.87 -12.15
C GLY A 166 0.66 20.01 -11.65
N SER A 167 0.31 20.02 -10.36
CA SER A 167 -0.57 21.05 -9.79
C SER A 167 -0.02 22.47 -9.92
N VAL A 168 1.29 22.66 -9.72
CA VAL A 168 1.95 23.97 -9.87
C VAL A 168 1.92 24.42 -11.33
N THR A 169 2.27 23.54 -12.27
CA THR A 169 2.32 23.88 -13.70
C THR A 169 0.94 24.16 -14.28
N PHE A 170 -0.05 23.29 -14.04
CA PHE A 170 -1.43 23.51 -14.48
C PHE A 170 -2.08 24.69 -13.77
N GLY A 171 -1.76 24.94 -12.51
CA GLY A 171 -2.19 26.14 -11.81
C GLY A 171 -1.71 27.42 -12.49
N TYR A 172 -0.42 27.47 -12.86
CA TYR A 172 0.14 28.59 -13.62
C TYR A 172 -0.53 28.77 -14.99
N PHE A 173 -0.79 27.68 -15.71
CA PHE A 173 -1.48 27.74 -17.01
C PHE A 173 -2.96 28.11 -16.90
N SER A 174 -3.62 27.82 -15.78
CA SER A 174 -5.04 28.15 -15.58
C SER A 174 -5.27 29.61 -15.18
N ASP A 175 -4.27 30.26 -14.57
CA ASP A 175 -4.37 31.67 -14.15
C ASP A 175 -4.21 32.64 -15.33
N ARG A 176 -3.61 32.18 -16.43
CA ARG A 176 -3.39 32.95 -17.65
C ARG A 176 -4.43 32.64 -18.73
#